data_AF-A0A969NA67-F1
#
_entry.id   AF-A0A969NA67-F1
#
_cell.length_a   1.000
_cell.length_b   1.000
_cell.length_c   1.000
_cell.angle_alpha   90.00
_cell.angle_beta   90.00
_cell.angle_gamma   90.00
#
_symmetry.space_group_name_H-M   'P 1'
#
loop_
_entity.id
_entity.type
_entity.pdbx_description
1 polymer ?
#
loop_
_entity_poly.entity_id
_entity_poly.type
_entity_poly.pdbx_seq_one_letter_code
_entity_poly.pdbx_strand_id
1 'polypeptide(L)'
;MEIYKENNNFKKDSLINELFYSIKQPFNDYYYLYPPEQINDWTWIVYEYGKKSNNEEILISASEWMKKLVTVTQYFEAFDTYSHILSALNENEEALEMQKKALKMAELSKESEEIIQRLKNRLIELDKICTKWY
;
A
#
# COMPACT_ATOMS: atom_id res chain seq x y z
N MET A 1 -27.92 -21.15 -7.16
CA MET A 1 -27.79 -19.81 -6.56
C MET A 1 -26.33 -19.31 -6.62
N GLU A 2 -25.58 -19.68 -7.67
CA GLU A 2 -24.13 -19.39 -7.78
C GLU A 2 -23.80 -18.33 -8.85
N ILE A 3 -24.64 -18.20 -9.88
CA ILE A 3 -24.43 -17.31 -11.05
C ILE A 3 -24.43 -15.81 -10.68
N TYR A 4 -25.10 -15.42 -9.58
CA TYR A 4 -25.18 -14.01 -9.16
C TYR A 4 -23.90 -13.51 -8.47
N LYS A 5 -23.07 -14.39 -7.89
CA LYS A 5 -21.81 -13.98 -7.24
C LYS A 5 -20.69 -13.75 -8.24
N GLU A 6 -20.62 -14.56 -9.30
CA GLU A 6 -19.59 -14.45 -10.33
C GLU A 6 -19.71 -13.14 -11.13
N ASN A 7 -20.93 -12.73 -11.49
CA ASN A 7 -21.17 -11.51 -12.26
C ASN A 7 -20.80 -10.21 -11.51
N ASN A 8 -20.87 -10.20 -10.17
CA ASN A 8 -20.48 -9.03 -9.38
C ASN A 8 -18.97 -8.91 -9.21
N ASN A 9 -18.26 -10.04 -9.11
CA ASN A 9 -16.80 -10.04 -9.04
C ASN A 9 -16.17 -9.58 -10.37
N PHE A 10 -16.69 -10.06 -11.50
CA PHE A 10 -16.20 -9.67 -12.83
C PHE A 10 -16.33 -8.16 -13.10
N LYS A 11 -17.49 -7.56 -12.76
CA LYS A 11 -17.70 -6.10 -12.90
C LYS A 11 -16.80 -5.28 -11.99
N LYS A 12 -16.58 -5.72 -10.75
CA LYS A 12 -15.70 -5.03 -9.80
C LYS A 12 -14.24 -5.08 -10.27
N ASP A 13 -13.79 -6.23 -10.77
CA ASP A 13 -12.42 -6.41 -11.26
C ASP A 13 -12.19 -5.61 -12.58
N SER A 14 -13.23 -5.46 -13.42
CA SER A 14 -13.19 -4.57 -14.61
C SER A 14 -13.05 -3.10 -14.22
N LEU A 15 -13.82 -2.62 -13.24
CA LEU A 15 -13.76 -1.23 -12.78
C LEU A 15 -12.42 -0.89 -12.12
N ILE A 16 -11.82 -1.82 -11.38
CA ILE A 16 -10.50 -1.59 -10.78
C ILE A 16 -9.40 -1.57 -11.86
N ASN A 17 -9.50 -2.42 -12.88
CA ASN A 17 -8.60 -2.33 -14.03
C ASN A 17 -8.74 -0.99 -14.77
N GLU A 18 -9.97 -0.55 -15.04
CA GLU A 18 -10.23 0.76 -15.65
C GLU A 18 -9.73 1.89 -14.77
N LEU A 19 -9.93 1.82 -13.45
CA LEU A 19 -9.38 2.77 -12.49
C LEU A 19 -7.85 2.77 -12.56
N PHE A 20 -7.19 1.62 -12.49
CA PHE A 20 -5.73 1.50 -12.57
C PHE A 20 -5.20 2.14 -13.86
N TYR A 21 -5.73 1.77 -15.03
CA TYR A 21 -5.27 2.33 -16.29
C TYR A 21 -5.61 3.80 -16.47
N SER A 22 -6.74 4.28 -15.94
CA SER A 22 -7.10 5.70 -15.99
C SER A 22 -6.26 6.57 -15.07
N ILE A 23 -5.74 6.03 -13.95
CA ILE A 23 -4.90 6.79 -13.01
C ILE A 23 -3.39 6.57 -13.22
N LYS A 24 -2.95 5.48 -13.87
CA LYS A 24 -1.52 5.15 -14.06
C LYS A 24 -0.73 6.23 -14.78
N GLN A 25 -1.27 6.76 -15.87
CA GLN A 25 -0.62 7.82 -16.65
C GLN A 25 -0.66 9.19 -15.94
N PRO A 26 -1.83 9.69 -15.49
CA PRO A 26 -1.89 10.95 -14.76
C PRO A 26 -1.06 10.98 -13.49
N PHE A 27 -0.94 9.85 -12.78
CA PHE A 27 -0.15 9.80 -11.56
C PHE A 27 1.33 10.14 -11.83
N ASN A 28 1.92 9.58 -12.88
CA ASN A 28 3.34 9.80 -13.15
C ASN A 28 3.67 11.26 -13.49
N ASP A 29 2.74 11.96 -14.12
CA ASP A 29 2.95 13.34 -14.58
C ASP A 29 2.38 14.40 -13.62
N TYR A 30 1.42 14.04 -12.76
CA TYR A 30 0.62 14.99 -11.98
C TYR A 30 0.32 14.57 -10.53
N TYR A 31 1.04 13.61 -9.93
CA TYR A 31 0.74 13.19 -8.55
C TYR A 31 0.71 14.35 -7.54
N TYR A 32 1.53 15.39 -7.75
CA TYR A 32 1.57 16.59 -6.90
C TYR A 32 0.29 17.45 -6.93
N LEU A 33 -0.65 17.18 -7.85
CA LEU A 33 -1.94 17.86 -7.91
C LEU A 33 -2.98 17.27 -6.93
N TYR A 34 -2.69 16.11 -6.34
CA TYR A 34 -3.61 15.42 -5.43
C TYR A 34 -3.08 15.46 -3.99
N PRO A 35 -3.97 15.57 -2.99
CA PRO A 35 -3.59 15.41 -1.59
C PRO A 35 -2.91 14.06 -1.33
N PRO A 36 -1.87 14.00 -0.47
CA PRO A 36 -1.20 12.76 -0.08
C PRO A 36 -2.14 11.62 0.34
N GLU A 37 -3.20 11.94 1.06
CA GLU A 37 -4.19 10.99 1.59
C GLU A 37 -4.97 10.34 0.45
N GLN A 38 -5.37 11.12 -0.55
CA GLN A 38 -6.10 10.62 -1.71
C GLN A 38 -5.24 9.67 -2.55
N ILE A 39 -3.95 9.99 -2.70
CA ILE A 39 -2.99 9.10 -3.36
C ILE A 39 -2.85 7.80 -2.58
N ASN A 40 -2.71 7.89 -1.25
CA ASN A 40 -2.60 6.73 -0.39
C ASN A 40 -3.82 5.79 -0.53
N ASP A 41 -5.03 6.36 -0.50
CA ASP A 41 -6.27 5.62 -0.65
C ASP A 41 -6.36 4.91 -2.01
N TRP A 42 -6.05 5.62 -3.09
CA TRP A 42 -6.00 5.02 -4.44
C TRP A 42 -4.97 3.91 -4.54
N THR A 43 -3.80 4.13 -3.95
CA THR A 43 -2.72 3.15 -3.97
C THR A 43 -3.10 1.90 -3.18
N TRP A 44 -3.80 2.04 -2.06
CA TRP A 44 -4.33 0.91 -1.30
C TRP A 44 -5.32 0.05 -2.12
N ILE A 45 -6.23 0.69 -2.85
CA ILE A 45 -7.19 -0.01 -3.74
C ILE A 45 -6.43 -0.81 -4.81
N VAL A 46 -5.41 -0.21 -5.42
CA VAL A 46 -4.57 -0.84 -6.45
C VAL A 46 -3.76 -2.00 -5.86
N TYR A 47 -3.18 -1.83 -4.68
CA TYR A 47 -2.46 -2.88 -3.95
C TYR A 47 -3.35 -4.09 -3.66
N GLU A 48 -4.54 -3.87 -3.08
CA GLU A 48 -5.48 -4.94 -2.75
C GLU A 48 -5.89 -5.73 -4.01
N TYR A 49 -6.09 -5.03 -5.12
CA TYR A 49 -6.37 -5.66 -6.41
C TYR A 49 -5.18 -6.44 -6.96
N GLY A 50 -3.98 -5.85 -6.96
CA GLY A 50 -2.75 -6.52 -7.39
C GLY A 50 -2.50 -7.81 -6.62
N LYS A 51 -2.72 -7.78 -5.29
CA LYS A 51 -2.60 -8.96 -4.42
C LYS A 51 -3.67 -10.01 -4.72
N LYS A 52 -4.95 -9.62 -4.83
CA LYS A 52 -6.06 -10.54 -5.13
C LYS A 52 -5.92 -11.20 -6.51
N SER A 53 -5.44 -10.45 -7.49
CA SER A 53 -5.24 -10.92 -8.86
C SER A 53 -3.87 -11.58 -9.10
N ASN A 54 -3.00 -11.59 -8.09
CA ASN A 54 -1.60 -12.02 -8.20
C ASN A 54 -0.87 -11.35 -9.39
N ASN A 55 -1.12 -10.06 -9.59
CA ASN A 55 -0.55 -9.26 -10.67
C ASN A 55 0.60 -8.41 -10.14
N GLU A 56 1.82 -8.88 -10.36
CA GLU A 56 3.04 -8.23 -9.91
C GLU A 56 3.25 -6.84 -10.56
N GLU A 57 2.87 -6.63 -11.82
CA GLU A 57 3.01 -5.32 -12.50
C GLU A 57 2.21 -4.22 -11.78
N ILE A 58 1.02 -4.58 -11.29
CA ILE A 58 0.15 -3.68 -10.54
C ILE A 58 0.79 -3.34 -9.18
N LEU A 59 1.37 -4.34 -8.51
CA LEU A 59 2.07 -4.14 -7.24
C LEU A 59 3.32 -3.27 -7.41
N ILE A 60 4.09 -3.47 -8.48
CA ILE A 60 5.24 -2.62 -8.83
C ILE A 60 4.78 -1.17 -9.06
N SER A 61 3.70 -0.97 -9.82
CA SER A 61 3.17 0.37 -10.08
C SER A 61 2.72 1.07 -8.79
N ALA A 62 2.02 0.34 -7.89
CA ALA A 62 1.65 0.84 -6.57
C ALA A 62 2.90 1.21 -5.73
N SER A 63 3.95 0.40 -5.80
CA SER A 63 5.22 0.65 -5.12
C SER A 63 5.87 1.95 -5.61
N GLU A 64 5.91 2.18 -6.91
CA GLU A 64 6.45 3.42 -7.50
C GLU A 64 5.68 4.66 -7.05
N TRP A 65 4.36 4.56 -6.90
CA TRP A 65 3.54 5.66 -6.44
C TRP A 65 3.84 6.02 -4.99
N MET A 66 3.91 5.02 -4.12
CA MET A 66 4.27 5.23 -2.73
C MET A 66 5.70 5.71 -2.56
N LYS A 67 6.64 5.20 -3.35
CA LYS A 67 8.03 5.66 -3.36
C LYS A 67 8.13 7.17 -3.62
N LYS A 68 7.34 7.70 -4.55
CA LYS A 68 7.26 9.15 -4.78
C LYS A 68 6.58 9.84 -3.61
N LEU A 69 5.45 9.35 -3.14
CA LEU A 69 4.66 9.97 -2.09
C LEU A 69 5.46 10.15 -0.78
N VAL A 70 6.13 9.09 -0.32
CA VAL A 70 6.89 9.11 0.96
C VAL A 70 8.10 10.05 0.95
N THR A 71 8.52 10.55 -0.21
CA THR A 71 9.59 11.56 -0.31
C THR A 71 9.09 12.98 -0.05
N VAL A 72 7.78 13.22 -0.18
CA VAL A 72 7.17 14.55 -0.07
C VAL A 72 6.17 14.67 1.08
N THR A 73 5.89 13.58 1.80
CA THR A 73 4.97 13.57 2.95
C THR A 73 5.64 13.04 4.22
N GLN A 74 5.10 13.44 5.38
CA GLN A 74 5.45 12.92 6.71
C GLN A 74 4.22 12.30 7.40
N TYR A 75 3.32 11.73 6.60
CA TYR A 75 2.08 11.10 7.03
C TYR A 75 2.27 9.59 7.22
N PHE A 76 1.88 9.04 8.37
CA PHE A 76 2.29 7.69 8.76
C PHE A 76 1.67 6.59 7.89
N GLU A 77 0.43 6.78 7.44
CA GLU A 77 -0.30 5.82 6.62
C GLU A 77 0.37 5.63 5.27
N ALA A 78 1.01 6.68 4.72
CA ALA A 78 1.78 6.53 3.48
C ALA A 78 2.96 5.57 3.67
N PHE A 79 3.67 5.64 4.79
CA PHE A 79 4.75 4.69 5.09
C PHE A 79 4.21 3.29 5.38
N ASP A 80 3.06 3.18 6.06
CA ASP A 80 2.40 1.90 6.38
C ASP A 80 1.93 1.19 5.10
N THR A 81 1.23 1.90 4.21
CA THR A 81 0.81 1.39 2.91
C THR A 81 2.01 0.99 2.05
N TYR A 82 3.09 1.77 2.05
CA TYR A 82 4.29 1.41 1.29
C TYR A 82 4.92 0.12 1.82
N SER A 83 5.04 -0.03 3.14
CA SER A 83 5.52 -1.26 3.81
C SER A 83 4.71 -2.49 3.39
N HIS A 84 3.38 -2.39 3.32
CA HIS A 84 2.52 -3.48 2.86
C HIS A 84 2.82 -3.90 1.42
N ILE A 85 3.00 -2.93 0.52
CA ILE A 85 3.30 -3.19 -0.89
C ILE A 85 4.68 -3.84 -1.05
N LEU A 86 5.70 -3.29 -0.40
CA LEU A 86 7.07 -3.83 -0.42
C LEU A 86 7.11 -5.28 0.08
N SER A 87 6.41 -5.57 1.17
CA SER A 87 6.31 -6.93 1.71
C SER A 87 5.63 -7.89 0.72
N ALA A 88 4.61 -7.44 -0.02
CA ALA A 88 3.96 -8.24 -1.07
C ALA A 88 4.87 -8.49 -2.28
N LEU A 89 5.83 -7.60 -2.54
CA LEU A 89 6.88 -7.75 -3.55
C LEU A 89 8.12 -8.51 -3.03
N ASN A 90 8.08 -9.05 -1.80
CA ASN A 90 9.20 -9.71 -1.11
C ASN A 90 10.41 -8.80 -0.82
N GLU A 91 10.25 -7.48 -0.89
CA GLU A 91 11.25 -6.49 -0.50
C GLU A 91 11.22 -6.25 1.03
N ASN A 92 11.37 -7.33 1.80
CA ASN A 92 11.02 -7.36 3.23
C ASN A 92 11.90 -6.45 4.11
N GLU A 93 13.17 -6.26 3.77
CA GLU A 93 14.06 -5.34 4.50
C GLU A 93 13.60 -3.89 4.36
N GLU A 94 13.26 -3.46 3.13
CA GLU A 94 12.75 -2.11 2.90
C GLU A 94 11.34 -1.94 3.49
N ALA A 95 10.50 -2.98 3.43
CA ALA A 95 9.20 -2.99 4.10
C ALA A 95 9.35 -2.75 5.61
N LEU A 96 10.31 -3.43 6.25
CA LEU A 96 10.60 -3.26 7.68
C LEU A 96 11.04 -1.82 7.99
N GLU A 97 11.90 -1.23 7.17
CA GLU A 97 12.34 0.16 7.33
C GLU A 97 11.19 1.16 7.15
N MET A 98 10.30 0.96 6.18
CA MET A 98 9.10 1.80 6.02
C MET A 98 8.16 1.65 7.21
N GLN A 99 7.95 0.43 7.73
CA GLN A 99 7.11 0.22 8.92
C GLN A 99 7.67 0.94 10.15
N LYS A 100 8.99 0.94 10.35
CA LYS A 100 9.64 1.70 11.44
C LYS A 100 9.37 3.19 11.30
N LYS A 101 9.43 3.73 10.07
CA LYS A 101 9.10 5.13 9.80
C LYS A 101 7.63 5.43 10.09
N ALA A 102 6.71 4.55 9.67
CA ALA A 102 5.28 4.68 9.97
C ALA A 102 5.04 4.78 11.48
N LEU A 103 5.58 3.84 12.27
CA LEU A 103 5.46 3.87 13.73
C LEU A 103 6.01 5.17 14.33
N LYS A 104 7.21 5.59 13.91
CA LYS A 104 7.81 6.84 14.39
C LYS A 104 6.95 8.07 14.07
N MET A 105 6.38 8.14 12.86
CA MET A 105 5.51 9.25 12.48
C MET A 105 4.23 9.27 13.31
N ALA A 106 3.60 8.11 13.52
CA ALA A 106 2.39 7.99 14.32
C ALA A 106 2.61 8.37 15.80
N GLU A 107 3.76 8.00 16.37
CA GLU A 107 4.14 8.41 17.74
C GLU A 107 4.35 9.94 17.83
N LEU A 108 4.95 10.56 16.81
CA LEU A 108 5.16 12.00 16.76
C LEU A 108 3.85 12.79 16.57
N SER A 109 2.92 12.30 15.74
CA SER A 109 1.59 12.90 15.57
C SER A 109 0.65 12.62 16.74
N LYS A 110 1.06 11.77 17.70
CA LYS A 110 0.28 11.36 18.87
C LYS A 110 -1.03 10.66 18.48
N GLU A 111 -0.93 9.74 17.53
CA GLU A 111 -2.04 8.87 17.17
C GLU A 111 -2.55 8.07 18.37
N SER A 112 -3.74 7.48 18.22
CA SER A 112 -4.32 6.63 19.23
C SER A 112 -3.43 5.42 19.54
N GLU A 113 -3.49 4.94 20.78
CA GLU A 113 -2.76 3.73 21.20
C GLU A 113 -3.14 2.51 20.32
N GLU A 114 -4.37 2.46 19.82
CA GLU A 114 -4.83 1.43 18.89
C GLU A 114 -4.01 1.43 17.59
N ILE A 115 -3.79 2.61 16.99
CA ILE A 115 -2.97 2.76 15.78
C ILE A 115 -1.52 2.37 16.08
N ILE A 116 -0.96 2.87 17.18
CA ILE A 116 0.41 2.56 17.58
C ILE A 116 0.60 1.04 17.78
N GLN A 117 -0.34 0.38 18.44
CA GLN A 117 -0.27 -1.06 18.67
C GLN A 117 -0.41 -1.87 17.37
N ARG A 118 -1.27 -1.42 16.42
CA ARG A 118 -1.37 -2.03 15.09
C ARG A 118 -0.03 -2.01 14.37
N LEU A 119 0.64 -0.85 14.34
CA LEU A 119 1.94 -0.68 13.68
C LEU A 119 3.04 -1.51 14.35
N LYS A 120 3.06 -1.59 15.69
CA LYS A 120 3.99 -2.44 16.44
C LYS A 120 3.79 -3.93 16.13
N ASN A 121 2.55 -4.39 16.07
CA ASN A 121 2.24 -5.78 15.72
C ASN A 121 2.76 -6.11 14.31
N ARG A 122 2.52 -5.22 13.35
CA ARG A 122 3.00 -5.39 11.98
C ARG A 122 4.53 -5.42 11.91
N LEU A 123 5.21 -4.59 12.68
CA LEU A 123 6.67 -4.57 12.76
C LEU A 123 7.23 -5.92 13.24
N ILE A 124 6.60 -6.53 14.27
CA ILE A 124 6.98 -7.86 14.76
C ILE A 124 6.77 -8.95 13.70
N GLU A 125 5.70 -8.86 12.90
CA GLU A 125 5.46 -9.79 11.79
C GLU A 125 6.57 -9.70 10.73
N LEU A 126 6.94 -8.48 10.33
CA LEU A 126 7.99 -8.24 9.34
C LEU A 126 9.36 -8.69 9.83
N ASP A 127 9.69 -8.44 11.10
CA ASP A 127 10.94 -8.87 11.71
C ASP A 127 11.09 -10.41 11.70
N LYS A 128 10.00 -11.14 11.99
CA LYS A 128 9.95 -12.61 11.88
C LYS A 128 10.12 -13.10 10.45
N ILE A 129 9.67 -12.33 9.45
CA ILE A 129 9.87 -12.68 8.04
C ILE A 129 11.35 -12.50 7.68
N CYS A 130 11.96 -11.38 8.06
CA CYS A 130 13.36 -11.08 7.74
C CYS A 130 14.35 -12.05 8.41
N THR A 131 14.10 -12.43 9.66
CA THR A 131 14.99 -13.31 10.45
C THR A 131 14.96 -14.78 10.02
N LYS A 132 13.95 -15.23 9.27
CA LYS A 132 13.84 -16.63 8.80
C LYS A 132 14.75 -17.00 7.62
N TRP A 133 15.45 -16.02 7.03
CA TRP A 133 16.30 -16.21 5.85
C TRP A 133 17.81 -16.19 6.15
N TYR A 134 18.18 -16.21 7.43
CA TYR A 134 19.56 -16.37 7.93
C TYR A 134 19.72 -17.71 8.65
#